data_AF-A0A967DBN7-F1
#
_entry.id   AF-A0A967DBN7-F1
#
_cell.length_a   1.000
_cell.length_b   1.000
_cell.length_c   1.000
_cell.angle_alpha   90.00
_cell.angle_beta   90.00
_cell.angle_gamma   90.00
#
_symmetry.space_group_name_H-M   'P 1'
#
loop_
_entity.id
_entity.type
_entity.pdbx_description
1 polymer ?
#
loop_
_entity_poly.entity_id
_entity_poly.type
_entity_poly.pdbx_seq_one_letter_code
_entity_poly.pdbx_strand_id
1 'polypeptide(L)'
;MFLTDIAILLVCGGCAGFLAGLLGIGGGMILVPFMIIVFNHQGFSQDIIVHMAIATGMTTILFTSLSAIRAHHRHGSIDWKLVAGFTPGIIVGSFLGGSELFEAFNTGWLSLFFAVFIVYTSIQM
;
A
#
# COMPACT_ATOMS: atom_id res chain seq x y z
N MET A 1 15.95 12.99 -17.02
CA MET A 1 14.75 13.18 -16.18
C MET A 1 13.87 11.95 -16.26
N PHE A 2 13.11 11.71 -17.34
CA PHE A 2 12.25 10.51 -17.43
C PHE A 2 12.94 9.15 -17.22
N LEU A 3 14.12 8.91 -17.80
CA LEU A 3 14.81 7.62 -17.68
C LEU A 3 15.31 7.34 -16.25
N THR A 4 15.78 8.38 -15.56
CA THR A 4 16.26 8.30 -14.18
C THR A 4 15.12 8.08 -13.20
N ASP A 5 13.97 8.71 -13.42
CA ASP A 5 12.78 8.54 -12.57
C ASP A 5 12.21 7.12 -12.69
N ILE A 6 12.14 6.58 -13.91
CA ILE A 6 11.73 5.19 -14.16
C ILE A 6 12.69 4.20 -13.47
N ALA A 7 14.00 4.45 -13.55
CA ALA A 7 14.99 3.59 -12.91
C ALA A 7 14.85 3.61 -11.38
N ILE A 8 14.65 4.78 -10.78
CA ILE A 8 14.43 4.94 -9.32
C ILE A 8 13.16 4.19 -8.90
N LEU A 9 12.05 4.35 -9.64
CA LEU A 9 10.80 3.67 -9.34
C LEU A 9 10.91 2.14 -9.49
N LEU A 10 11.65 1.65 -10.49
CA LEU A 10 11.90 0.21 -10.67
C LEU A 10 12.71 -0.39 -9.53
N VAL A 11 13.80 0.26 -9.13
CA VAL A 11 14.66 -0.21 -8.03
C VAL A 11 13.89 -0.13 -6.72
N CYS A 12 13.19 0.98 -6.48
CA CYS A 12 12.38 1.17 -5.28
C CYS A 12 11.26 0.13 -5.18
N GLY A 13 10.46 -0.04 -6.24
CA GLY A 13 9.38 -1.02 -6.29
C GLY A 13 9.88 -2.46 -6.19
N GLY A 14 11.02 -2.78 -6.82
CA GLY A 14 11.66 -4.09 -6.73
C GLY A 14 12.14 -4.41 -5.31
N CYS A 15 12.87 -3.49 -4.67
CA CYS A 15 13.37 -3.67 -3.31
C CYS A 15 12.21 -3.71 -2.30
N ALA A 16 11.26 -2.78 -2.39
CA ALA A 16 10.10 -2.74 -1.50
C ALA A 16 9.23 -4.00 -1.66
N GLY A 17 9.00 -4.46 -2.89
CA GLY A 17 8.26 -5.69 -3.18
C GLY A 17 8.95 -6.94 -2.67
N PHE A 18 10.28 -7.02 -2.82
CA PHE A 18 11.07 -8.14 -2.30
C PHE A 18 11.05 -8.20 -0.76
N LEU A 19 11.29 -7.06 -0.09
CA LEU A 19 11.23 -6.98 1.37
C LEU A 19 9.84 -7.27 1.92
N ALA A 20 8.80 -6.75 1.25
CA ALA A 20 7.41 -7.01 1.61
C ALA A 20 7.04 -8.49 1.48
N GLY A 21 7.54 -9.17 0.44
CA GLY A 21 7.36 -10.60 0.25
C GLY A 21 8.11 -11.44 1.28
N LEU A 22 9.32 -11.02 1.68
CA LEU A 22 10.14 -11.72 2.67
C LEU A 22 9.57 -11.58 4.10
N LEU A 23 9.18 -10.36 4.49
CA LEU A 23 8.65 -10.11 5.84
C LEU A 23 7.14 -10.39 5.96
N GLY A 24 6.41 -10.59 4.85
CA GLY A 24 4.98 -10.90 4.86
C GLY A 24 4.06 -9.76 5.32
N ILE A 25 4.59 -8.54 5.45
CA ILE A 25 3.91 -7.36 6.03
C ILE A 25 3.01 -6.60 5.04
N GLY A 26 3.02 -6.96 3.74
CA GLY A 26 2.32 -6.20 2.70
C GLY A 26 3.06 -4.89 2.36
N GLY A 27 3.35 -4.66 1.08
CA GLY A 27 4.35 -3.66 0.68
C GLY A 27 4.03 -2.20 0.99
N GLY A 28 2.79 -1.87 1.36
CA GLY A 28 2.36 -0.49 1.61
C GLY A 28 3.12 0.22 2.73
N MET A 29 3.47 -0.46 3.82
CA MET A 29 4.16 0.19 4.94
C MET A 29 5.56 0.68 4.57
N ILE A 30 6.24 -0.03 3.67
CA ILE A 30 7.58 0.35 3.18
C ILE A 30 7.46 1.29 1.97
N LEU A 31 6.50 1.03 1.07
CA LEU A 31 6.39 1.73 -0.21
C LEU A 31 5.86 3.17 -0.05
N VAL A 32 4.91 3.42 0.86
CA VAL A 32 4.31 4.76 1.05
C VAL A 32 5.33 5.81 1.47
N PRO A 33 6.15 5.65 2.53
CA PRO A 33 7.16 6.64 2.88
C PRO A 33 8.19 6.85 1.76
N PHE A 34 8.53 5.80 1.01
CA PHE A 34 9.43 5.90 -0.12
C PHE A 34 8.81 6.71 -1.28
N MET A 35 7.54 6.49 -1.58
CA MET A 35 6.81 7.29 -2.58
C MET A 35 6.68 8.75 -2.18
N ILE A 36 6.49 9.05 -0.89
CA ILE A 36 6.47 10.43 -0.39
C ILE A 36 7.81 11.12 -0.70
N ILE A 37 8.94 10.46 -0.45
CA ILE A 37 10.29 11.00 -0.76
C ILE A 37 10.45 11.24 -2.26
N VAL A 38 10.06 10.26 -3.09
CA VAL A 38 10.18 10.33 -4.55
C VAL A 38 9.29 11.44 -5.13
N PHE A 39 8.04 11.58 -4.66
CA PHE A 39 7.12 12.62 -5.13
C PHE A 39 7.52 14.01 -4.62
N ASN A 40 8.11 14.10 -3.43
CA ASN A 40 8.67 15.36 -2.93
C ASN A 40 9.84 15.83 -3.82
N HIS A 41 10.72 14.90 -4.22
CA HIS A 41 11.82 15.19 -5.16
C HIS A 41 11.32 15.63 -6.55
N GLN A 42 10.14 15.15 -6.98
CA GLN A 42 9.50 15.55 -8.24
C GLN A 42 8.77 16.91 -8.15
N GLY A 43 8.69 17.53 -6.97
CA GLY A 43 8.11 18.86 -6.78
C GLY A 43 6.57 18.88 -6.73
N PHE A 44 5.92 17.76 -6.39
CA PHE A 44 4.47 17.73 -6.18
C PHE A 44 4.05 18.54 -4.93
N SER A 45 2.81 19.05 -4.90
CA SER A 45 2.29 19.78 -3.73
C SER A 45 2.13 18.86 -2.52
N GLN A 46 2.50 19.35 -1.32
CA GLN A 46 2.38 18.60 -0.07
C GLN A 46 0.95 18.16 0.24
N ASP A 47 -0.05 18.89 -0.25
CA ASP A 47 -1.47 18.60 -0.01
C ASP A 47 -1.92 17.30 -0.69
N ILE A 48 -1.26 16.91 -1.79
CA ILE A 48 -1.62 15.72 -2.58
C ILE A 48 -0.61 14.58 -2.48
N ILE A 49 0.63 14.85 -2.07
CA ILE A 49 1.71 13.83 -2.02
C ILE A 49 1.31 12.62 -1.19
N VAL A 50 0.75 12.83 0.00
CA VAL A 50 0.39 11.73 0.91
C VAL A 50 -0.76 10.91 0.32
N HIS A 51 -1.78 11.57 -0.23
CA HIS A 51 -2.89 10.90 -0.93
C HIS A 51 -2.40 10.06 -2.11
N MET A 52 -1.54 10.62 -2.96
CA MET A 52 -0.96 9.90 -4.10
C MET A 52 -0.08 8.73 -3.67
N ALA A 53 0.73 8.90 -2.62
CA ALA A 53 1.61 7.85 -2.12
C ALA A 53 0.80 6.68 -1.53
N ILE A 54 -0.26 6.97 -0.75
CA ILE A 54 -1.16 5.95 -0.21
C ILE A 54 -1.90 5.23 -1.33
N ALA A 55 -2.48 5.97 -2.30
CA ALA A 55 -3.18 5.38 -3.43
C ALA A 55 -2.25 4.45 -4.24
N THR A 56 -1.04 4.90 -4.56
CA THR A 56 -0.03 4.10 -5.27
C THR A 56 0.39 2.86 -4.47
N GLY A 57 0.54 3.00 -3.15
CA GLY A 57 0.82 1.89 -2.24
C GLY A 57 -0.28 0.83 -2.25
N MET A 58 -1.54 1.25 -2.17
CA MET A 58 -2.70 0.36 -2.25
C MET A 58 -2.77 -0.37 -3.60
N THR A 59 -2.51 0.33 -4.71
CA THR A 59 -2.41 -0.31 -6.04
C THR A 59 -1.29 -1.35 -6.09
N THR A 60 -0.15 -1.09 -5.45
CA THR A 60 0.95 -2.05 -5.39
C THR A 60 0.58 -3.28 -4.55
N ILE A 61 -0.11 -3.07 -3.42
CA ILE A 61 -0.58 -4.17 -2.56
C ILE A 61 -1.47 -5.14 -3.33
N LEU A 62 -2.34 -4.65 -4.22
CA LEU A 62 -3.17 -5.48 -5.09
C LEU A 62 -2.36 -6.54 -5.85
N PHE A 63 -1.24 -6.14 -6.49
CA PHE A 63 -0.38 -7.06 -7.22
C PHE A 63 0.35 -8.03 -6.30
N THR A 64 0.86 -7.56 -5.15
CA THR A 64 1.55 -8.44 -4.19
C THR A 64 0.60 -9.46 -3.57
N SER A 65 -0.64 -9.07 -3.27
CA SER A 65 -1.66 -9.95 -2.72
C SER A 65 -2.08 -11.01 -3.74
N LEU A 66 -2.18 -10.67 -5.02
CA LEU A 66 -2.46 -11.65 -6.06
C LEU A 66 -1.34 -12.70 -6.18
N SER A 67 -0.08 -12.26 -6.06
CA SER A 67 1.08 -13.15 -6.01
C SER A 67 1.02 -14.07 -4.78
N ALA A 68 0.71 -13.53 -3.60
CA ALA A 68 0.58 -14.29 -2.35
C ALA A 68 -0.56 -15.32 -2.39
N ILE A 69 -1.73 -14.95 -2.91
CA ILE A 69 -2.86 -15.85 -3.12
C ILE A 69 -2.44 -17.02 -4.02
N ARG A 70 -1.76 -16.74 -5.13
CA ARG A 70 -1.28 -17.78 -6.05
C ARG A 70 -0.31 -18.75 -5.38
N ALA A 71 0.60 -18.25 -4.54
CA ALA A 71 1.54 -19.07 -3.78
C ALA A 71 0.82 -19.95 -2.73
N HIS A 72 -0.06 -19.37 -1.92
CA HIS A 72 -0.83 -20.11 -0.91
C HIS A 72 -1.83 -21.10 -1.52
N HIS A 73 -2.42 -20.75 -2.67
CA HIS A 73 -3.32 -21.65 -3.38
C HIS A 73 -2.58 -22.92 -3.85
N ARG A 74 -1.35 -22.76 -4.35
CA ARG A 74 -0.50 -23.90 -4.71
C ARG A 74 -0.17 -24.81 -3.54
N HIS A 75 -0.15 -24.29 -2.31
CA HIS A 75 0.10 -25.07 -1.10
C HIS A 75 -1.19 -25.62 -0.47
N GLY A 76 -2.35 -25.43 -1.11
CA GLY A 76 -3.64 -25.94 -0.60
C GLY A 76 -4.12 -25.27 0.69
N SER A 77 -3.51 -24.15 1.09
CA SER A 77 -3.71 -23.54 2.41
C SER A 77 -4.86 -22.52 2.47
N ILE A 78 -5.71 -22.46 1.44
CA ILE A 78 -6.78 -21.46 1.32
C ILE A 78 -8.14 -22.12 1.61
N ASP A 79 -8.80 -21.65 2.65
CA ASP A 79 -10.22 -21.97 2.90
C ASP A 79 -11.12 -21.03 2.09
N TRP A 80 -11.61 -21.53 0.96
CA TRP A 80 -12.49 -20.79 0.07
C TRP A 80 -13.86 -20.44 0.67
N LYS A 81 -14.33 -21.18 1.70
CA LYS A 81 -15.57 -20.84 2.39
C LYS A 81 -15.38 -19.58 3.24
N LEU A 82 -14.23 -19.49 3.91
CA LEU A 82 -13.86 -18.31 4.69
C LEU A 82 -13.72 -17.09 3.75
N VAL A 83 -13.00 -17.25 2.64
CA VAL A 83 -12.84 -16.18 1.62
C VAL A 83 -14.20 -15.69 1.14
N ALA A 84 -15.11 -16.60 0.78
CA ALA A 84 -16.45 -16.22 0.32
C ALA A 84 -17.26 -15.47 1.39
N GLY A 85 -17.08 -15.79 2.68
CA GLY A 85 -17.70 -15.06 3.79
C GLY A 85 -17.16 -13.64 3.99
N PHE A 86 -15.84 -13.45 3.87
CA PHE A 86 -15.20 -12.14 4.06
C PHE A 86 -15.32 -11.23 2.83
N THR A 87 -15.36 -11.79 1.62
CA THR A 87 -15.39 -11.05 0.34
C THR A 87 -16.45 -9.94 0.29
N PRO A 88 -17.74 -10.17 0.61
CA PRO A 88 -18.74 -9.10 0.52
C PRO A 88 -18.47 -7.95 1.51
N GLY A 89 -17.99 -8.25 2.72
CA GLY A 89 -17.62 -7.22 3.70
C GLY A 89 -16.44 -6.38 3.23
N ILE A 90 -15.44 -7.01 2.60
CA ILE A 90 -14.28 -6.32 2.02
C ILE A 90 -14.74 -5.41 0.87
N ILE A 91 -15.58 -5.90 -0.05
CA ILE A 91 -16.07 -5.09 -1.18
C ILE A 91 -16.84 -3.87 -0.70
N VAL A 92 -17.79 -4.05 0.23
CA VAL A 92 -18.57 -2.94 0.78
C VAL A 92 -17.66 -1.96 1.53
N GLY A 93 -16.75 -2.46 2.36
CA GLY A 93 -15.78 -1.64 3.09
C GLY A 93 -14.85 -0.85 2.17
N SER A 94 -14.35 -1.47 1.10
CA SER A 94 -13.52 -0.80 0.09
C SER A 94 -14.31 0.26 -0.68
N PHE A 95 -15.57 0.01 -1.00
CA PHE A 95 -16.40 0.99 -1.71
C PHE A 95 -16.71 2.21 -0.84
N LEU A 96 -17.05 1.98 0.44
CA LEU A 96 -17.27 3.06 1.39
C LEU A 96 -15.98 3.85 1.68
N GLY A 97 -14.86 3.13 1.89
CA GLY A 97 -13.56 3.73 2.18
C GLY A 97 -12.90 4.44 1.00
N GLY A 98 -13.21 4.04 -0.24
CA GLY A 98 -12.73 4.68 -1.47
C GLY A 98 -13.68 5.71 -2.07
N SER A 99 -14.86 5.91 -1.47
CA SER A 99 -15.84 6.93 -1.89
C SER A 99 -15.45 8.33 -1.40
N GLU A 100 -16.30 9.33 -1.64
CA GLU A 100 -16.17 10.73 -1.21
C GLU A 100 -15.82 10.92 0.29
N LEU A 101 -16.04 9.89 1.11
CA LEU A 101 -15.56 9.82 2.49
C LEU A 101 -14.04 9.93 2.62
N PHE A 102 -13.24 9.49 1.64
CA PHE A 102 -11.78 9.61 1.70
C PHE A 102 -11.30 11.03 1.42
N GLU A 103 -11.95 11.73 0.49
CA GLU A 103 -11.65 13.14 0.18
C GLU A 103 -12.06 14.10 1.32
N ALA A 104 -12.99 13.68 2.18
CA ALA A 104 -13.37 14.45 3.36
C ALA A 104 -12.27 14.51 4.44
N PHE A 105 -11.26 13.64 4.39
CA PHE A 105 -10.15 13.66 5.34
C PHE A 105 -9.04 14.61 4.89
N ASN A 106 -8.75 15.59 5.73
CA ASN A 106 -7.60 16.48 5.51
C ASN A 106 -6.29 15.66 5.48
N THR A 107 -5.45 15.91 4.47
CA THR A 107 -4.14 15.27 4.25
C THR A 107 -3.27 15.22 5.51
N GLY A 108 -3.35 16.23 6.37
CA GLY A 108 -2.62 16.28 7.64
C GLY A 108 -3.05 15.18 8.63
N TRP A 109 -4.36 14.94 8.78
CA TRP A 109 -4.87 13.88 9.66
C TRP A 109 -4.53 12.49 9.15
N LEU A 110 -4.63 12.29 7.82
CA LEU A 110 -4.27 11.02 7.20
C LEU A 110 -2.78 10.70 7.37
N SER A 111 -1.93 11.71 7.18
CA SER A 111 -0.48 11.61 7.41
C SER A 111 -0.16 11.25 8.87
N LEU A 112 -0.79 11.92 9.84
CA LEU A 112 -0.58 11.66 11.26
C LEU A 112 -1.00 10.23 11.64
N PHE A 113 -2.17 9.80 11.18
CA PHE A 113 -2.66 8.43 11.44
C PHE A 113 -1.70 7.38 10.85
N PHE A 114 -1.27 7.59 9.60
CA PHE A 114 -0.37 6.66 8.93
C PHE A 114 1.03 6.63 9.60
N ALA A 115 1.53 7.78 10.04
CA ALA A 115 2.79 7.87 10.78
C ALA A 115 2.72 7.13 12.13
N VAL A 116 1.65 7.35 12.90
CA VAL A 116 1.42 6.64 14.17
C VAL A 116 1.29 5.15 13.94
N PHE A 117 0.55 4.74 12.91
CA PHE A 117 0.37 3.33 12.54
C PHE A 117 1.71 2.66 12.21
N ILE A 118 2.56 3.29 11.39
CA ILE A 118 3.90 2.77 11.07
C ILE A 118 4.76 2.63 12.33
N VAL A 119 4.77 3.65 13.20
CA VAL A 119 5.56 3.60 14.45
C VAL A 119 5.07 2.46 15.34
N TYR A 120 3.75 2.30 15.47
CA TYR A 120 3.16 1.22 16.24
C TYR A 120 3.54 -0.16 15.68
N THR A 121 3.39 -0.38 14.37
CA THR A 121 3.74 -1.66 13.74
C THR A 121 5.24 -1.95 13.85
N SER A 122 6.09 -0.93 13.77
CA SER A 122 7.54 -1.07 13.96
C SER A 122 7.95 -1.49 15.37
N ILE A 123 7.12 -1.22 16.40
CA ILE A 123 7.39 -1.65 17.78
C ILE A 123 6.85 -3.07 18.02
N GLN A 124 5.78 -3.46 17.34
CA GLN A 124 5.10 -4.73 17.53
C GLN A 124 5.79 -5.92 16.85
N MET A 125 6.47 -5.67 15.72
CA MET A 125 7.23 -6.67 14.94
C MET A 125 8.63 -6.87 15.53
#